data_AF-A0A8S3EYU5-F1
#
_entry.id   AF-A0A8S3EYU5-F1
#
_cell.length_a   1.000
_cell.length_b   1.000
_cell.length_c   1.000
_cell.angle_alpha   90.00
_cell.angle_beta   90.00
_cell.angle_gamma   90.00
#
_symmetry.space_group_name_H-M   'P 1'
#
loop_
_entity.id
_entity.type
_entity.pdbx_description
1 polymer ?
#
loop_
_entity_poly.entity_id
_entity_poly.type
_entity_poly.pdbx_seq_one_letter_code
_entity_poly.pdbx_strand_id
1 'polypeptide(L)'
;KKLKEELALKDNNEIQHKYISNEFIDKHPLLKSLIKWYQQNNSDDNNKSNRYSESIKKFSICLYVLGGKQCYEFVCLNMPGSIPALPTVLDLINKSDMTLTEAEFRFNSLQQFQSGFGFCSEDTTGVIPKVEYDSSTNSFIGFTTPIVDGIPLTKHYQADTFDDFKIVYNTNEAASLLNVHMFQSISTKDDPTNFPKPFLLSAYGVDNTFTAIDILRRWMYIFESCLDKGVRIVGFSTGKFYPSYVSLKYASIVNRCG
;
A
#
# COMPACT_ATOMS: atom_id res chain seq x y z
N LYS A 1 -9.11 -30.46 53.39
CA LYS A 1 -7.90 -29.77 53.90
C LYS A 1 -6.92 -29.45 52.78
N LYS A 2 -6.54 -30.40 51.91
CA LYS A 2 -5.74 -30.16 50.68
C LYS A 2 -6.31 -29.13 49.68
N LEU A 3 -7.63 -29.01 49.55
CA LEU A 3 -8.24 -28.03 48.63
C LEU A 3 -8.11 -26.57 49.07
N LYS A 4 -7.90 -26.30 50.38
CA LYS A 4 -7.70 -24.94 50.89
C LYS A 4 -6.23 -24.48 50.79
N GLU A 5 -5.30 -25.43 50.74
CA GLU A 5 -3.87 -25.13 50.57
C GLU A 5 -3.52 -24.83 49.09
N GLU A 6 -4.21 -25.42 48.11
CA GLU A 6 -4.05 -25.06 46.69
C GLU A 6 -4.68 -23.71 46.31
N LEU A 7 -5.70 -23.25 47.05
CA LEU A 7 -6.27 -21.91 46.89
C LEU A 7 -5.42 -20.82 47.56
N ALA A 8 -4.70 -21.15 48.64
CA ALA A 8 -3.79 -20.20 49.32
C ALA A 8 -2.44 -20.02 48.59
N LEU A 9 -2.07 -20.94 47.68
CA LEU A 9 -0.85 -20.85 46.86
C LEU A 9 -1.06 -20.12 45.52
N LYS A 10 -2.30 -19.78 45.16
CA LYS A 10 -2.60 -19.03 43.93
C LYS A 10 -2.66 -17.50 44.12
N ASP A 11 -2.76 -17.01 45.34
CA ASP A 11 -2.74 -15.56 45.63
C ASP A 11 -1.33 -14.96 45.69
N ASN A 12 -0.27 -15.78 45.63
CA ASN A 12 1.14 -15.33 45.67
C ASN A 12 1.84 -15.29 44.31
N ASN A 13 1.14 -15.59 43.23
CA ASN A 13 1.59 -15.26 41.88
C ASN A 13 0.81 -14.04 41.40
N GLU A 14 0.98 -12.92 42.10
CA GLU A 14 1.04 -11.64 41.39
C GLU A 14 2.14 -11.82 40.34
N ILE A 15 1.74 -12.25 39.15
CA ILE A 15 2.50 -11.98 37.94
C ILE A 15 2.57 -10.46 37.95
N GLN A 16 3.67 -9.93 38.47
CA GLN A 16 4.04 -8.54 38.28
C GLN A 16 4.09 -8.37 36.77
N HIS A 17 2.97 -7.94 36.19
CA HIS A 17 2.95 -7.37 34.87
C HIS A 17 3.95 -6.24 34.96
N LYS A 18 5.15 -6.50 34.41
CA LYS A 18 6.23 -5.53 34.37
C LYS A 18 5.62 -4.31 33.70
N TYR A 19 5.31 -3.29 34.52
CA TYR A 19 4.62 -2.10 34.05
C TYR A 19 5.40 -1.60 32.84
N ILE A 20 4.70 -1.44 31.71
CA ILE A 20 5.30 -0.86 30.51
C ILE A 20 5.88 0.47 30.96
N SER A 21 7.21 0.64 30.84
CA SER A 21 7.86 1.85 31.35
C SER A 21 7.30 3.06 30.63
N ASN A 22 7.14 4.18 31.36
CA ASN A 22 6.75 5.45 30.74
C ASN A 22 7.68 5.82 29.57
N GLU A 23 8.97 5.46 29.68
CA GLU A 23 9.95 5.62 28.61
C GLU A 23 9.56 4.87 27.32
N PHE A 24 9.01 3.64 27.42
CA PHE A 24 8.52 2.91 26.26
C PHE A 24 7.26 3.56 25.68
N ILE A 25 6.30 3.94 26.52
CA ILE A 25 5.06 4.59 26.08
C ILE A 25 5.38 5.91 25.35
N ASP A 26 6.35 6.66 25.87
CA ASP A 26 6.77 7.94 25.31
C ASP A 26 7.46 7.80 23.94
N LYS A 27 8.12 6.67 23.67
CA LYS A 27 8.68 6.34 22.35
C LYS A 27 7.61 5.98 21.30
N HIS A 28 6.38 5.65 21.73
CA HIS A 28 5.31 5.20 20.84
C HIS A 28 4.10 6.14 20.90
N PRO A 29 4.12 7.27 20.17
CA PRO A 29 3.12 8.34 20.31
C PRO A 29 1.68 7.92 19.99
N LEU A 30 1.50 6.99 19.04
CA LEU A 30 0.17 6.44 18.72
C LEU A 30 -0.38 5.56 19.85
N LEU A 31 0.46 4.70 20.43
CA LEU A 31 0.09 3.88 21.59
C LEU A 31 -0.22 4.76 22.81
N LYS A 32 0.60 5.77 23.07
CA LYS A 32 0.36 6.76 24.13
C LYS A 32 -0.97 7.48 23.94
N SER A 33 -1.32 7.83 22.70
CA SER A 33 -2.60 8.47 22.38
C SER A 33 -3.79 7.53 22.65
N LEU A 34 -3.67 6.25 22.31
CA LEU A 34 -4.69 5.23 22.61
C LEU A 34 -4.88 5.06 24.12
N ILE A 35 -3.80 4.91 24.88
CA ILE A 35 -3.87 4.73 26.34
C ILE A 35 -4.58 5.92 27.00
N LYS A 36 -4.19 7.14 26.64
CA LYS A 36 -4.84 8.36 27.12
C LYS A 36 -6.32 8.39 26.75
N TRP A 37 -6.66 8.02 25.50
CA TRP A 37 -8.03 8.03 25.05
C TRP A 37 -8.91 7.04 25.83
N TYR A 38 -8.41 5.82 26.02
CA TYR A 38 -9.11 4.79 26.77
C TYR A 38 -9.33 5.19 28.24
N GLN A 39 -8.34 5.81 28.87
CA GLN A 39 -8.46 6.31 30.25
C GLN A 39 -9.52 7.41 30.38
N GLN A 40 -9.61 8.33 29.40
CA GLN A 40 -10.57 9.43 29.40
C GLN A 40 -12.02 8.96 29.13
N ASN A 41 -12.20 7.93 28.31
CA ASN A 41 -13.53 7.40 28.01
C ASN A 41 -14.11 6.48 29.08
N ASN A 42 -13.27 5.86 29.90
CA ASN A 42 -13.76 5.06 31.02
C ASN A 42 -14.21 5.92 32.21
N SER A 43 -13.87 7.21 32.24
CA SER A 43 -14.23 8.11 33.34
C SER A 43 -15.51 8.91 33.13
N ASP A 44 -16.03 9.00 31.90
CA ASP A 44 -17.20 9.80 31.56
C ASP A 44 -18.41 8.92 31.20
N ASP A 45 -19.51 9.11 31.94
CA ASP A 45 -20.79 8.47 31.74
C ASP A 45 -21.39 8.80 30.34
N ASN A 46 -21.72 7.72 29.61
CA ASN A 46 -22.77 7.55 28.60
C ASN A 46 -23.03 8.61 27.51
N ASN A 47 -23.12 8.12 26.26
CA ASN A 47 -23.73 8.77 25.09
C ASN A 47 -23.01 9.93 24.39
N LYS A 48 -21.69 9.83 24.21
CA LYS A 48 -21.03 10.62 23.16
C LYS A 48 -20.82 9.73 21.94
N SER A 49 -21.33 10.17 20.79
CA SER A 49 -20.87 9.70 19.47
C SER A 49 -19.35 9.68 19.50
N ASN A 50 -18.75 8.48 19.44
CA ASN A 50 -17.30 8.31 19.54
C ASN A 50 -16.61 8.95 18.34
N ARG A 51 -16.33 10.26 18.45
CA ARG A 51 -15.51 10.99 17.50
C ARG A 51 -14.05 10.68 17.81
N TYR A 52 -13.53 9.64 17.17
CA TYR A 52 -12.14 9.25 17.28
C TYR A 52 -11.23 10.36 16.74
N SER A 53 -10.16 10.67 17.50
CA SER A 53 -9.12 11.58 17.04
C SER A 53 -8.33 10.97 15.88
N GLU A 54 -7.67 11.82 15.10
CA GLU A 54 -6.94 11.38 13.91
C GLU A 54 -5.79 10.41 14.24
N SER A 55 -5.14 10.58 15.39
CA SER A 55 -4.12 9.66 15.89
C SER A 55 -4.69 8.26 16.16
N ILE A 56 -5.91 8.17 16.70
CA ILE A 56 -6.57 6.87 16.94
C ILE A 56 -6.95 6.22 15.62
N LYS A 57 -7.50 6.98 14.67
CA LYS A 57 -7.80 6.47 13.32
C LYS A 57 -6.56 5.90 12.65
N LYS A 58 -5.45 6.63 12.66
CA LYS A 58 -4.16 6.18 12.10
C LYS A 58 -3.64 4.92 12.79
N PHE A 59 -3.68 4.89 14.13
CA PHE A 59 -3.32 3.69 14.89
C PHE A 59 -4.18 2.49 14.49
N SER A 60 -5.49 2.68 14.38
CA SER A 60 -6.43 1.63 14.01
C SER A 60 -6.21 1.09 12.59
N ILE A 61 -5.92 1.97 11.62
CA ILE A 61 -5.54 1.56 10.27
C ILE A 61 -4.24 0.75 10.31
N CYS A 62 -3.20 1.22 11.02
CA CYS A 62 -1.95 0.49 11.16
C CYS A 62 -2.13 -0.89 11.81
N LEU A 63 -2.93 -0.97 12.88
CA LEU A 63 -3.25 -2.22 13.56
C LEU A 63 -3.97 -3.19 12.63
N TYR A 64 -4.94 -2.70 11.84
CA TYR A 64 -5.67 -3.53 10.89
C TYR A 64 -4.76 -4.04 9.76
N VAL A 65 -3.93 -3.17 9.17
CA VAL A 65 -3.05 -3.51 8.05
C VAL A 65 -1.93 -4.46 8.48
N LEU A 66 -1.31 -4.22 9.64
CA LEU A 66 -0.17 -5.03 10.10
C LEU A 66 -0.59 -6.28 10.87
N GLY A 67 -1.64 -6.18 11.70
CA GLY A 67 -2.14 -7.29 12.53
C GLY A 67 -3.22 -8.13 11.86
N GLY A 68 -3.84 -7.63 10.80
CA GLY A 68 -4.94 -8.29 10.09
C GLY A 68 -6.29 -8.19 10.83
N LYS A 69 -7.34 -8.63 10.14
CA LYS A 69 -8.73 -8.54 10.62
C LYS A 69 -8.94 -9.21 11.98
N GLN A 70 -8.42 -10.43 12.17
CA GLN A 70 -8.64 -11.19 13.40
C GLN A 70 -8.01 -10.52 14.63
N CYS A 71 -6.78 -9.99 14.49
CA CYS A 71 -6.13 -9.22 15.54
C CYS A 71 -6.93 -7.97 15.87
N TYR A 72 -7.39 -7.25 14.85
CA TYR A 72 -8.18 -6.04 15.02
C TYR A 72 -9.51 -6.30 15.77
N GLU A 73 -10.24 -7.35 15.37
CA GLU A 73 -11.49 -7.76 16.03
C GLU A 73 -11.26 -8.21 17.47
N PHE A 74 -10.19 -8.97 17.73
CA PHE A 74 -9.81 -9.36 19.08
C PHE A 74 -9.58 -8.13 19.98
N VAL A 75 -8.90 -7.10 19.49
CA VAL A 75 -8.68 -5.85 20.22
C VAL A 75 -10.00 -5.11 20.46
N CYS A 76 -10.89 -5.04 19.46
CA CYS A 76 -12.20 -4.41 19.61
C CYS A 76 -13.06 -5.06 20.70
N LEU A 77 -13.01 -6.39 20.81
CA LEU A 77 -13.76 -7.16 21.81
C LEU A 77 -13.22 -6.96 23.23
N ASN A 78 -11.89 -6.85 23.39
CA ASN A 78 -11.26 -6.69 24.71
C ASN A 78 -11.19 -5.23 25.17
N MET A 79 -11.31 -4.26 24.26
CA MET A 79 -11.25 -2.83 24.55
C MET A 79 -12.42 -2.08 23.90
N PRO A 80 -13.68 -2.37 24.30
CA PRO A 80 -14.86 -1.82 23.65
C PRO A 80 -14.86 -0.28 23.67
N GLY A 81 -15.15 0.33 22.52
CA GLY A 81 -15.21 1.78 22.37
C GLY A 81 -13.85 2.49 22.20
N SER A 82 -12.74 1.81 22.47
CA SER A 82 -11.39 2.41 22.46
C SER A 82 -10.85 2.72 21.07
N ILE A 83 -11.24 1.89 20.10
CA ILE A 83 -10.90 2.02 18.69
C ILE A 83 -12.17 1.94 17.83
N PRO A 84 -12.17 2.47 16.59
CA PRO A 84 -13.33 2.43 15.71
C PRO A 84 -13.75 1.00 15.40
N ALA A 85 -15.05 0.80 15.20
CA ALA A 85 -15.58 -0.48 14.74
C ALA A 85 -15.01 -0.85 13.36
N LEU A 86 -15.01 -2.15 13.04
CA LEU A 86 -14.46 -2.66 11.78
C LEU A 86 -15.02 -1.94 10.53
N PRO A 87 -16.35 -1.72 10.37
CA PRO A 87 -16.85 -0.99 9.20
C PRO A 87 -16.29 0.43 9.08
N THR A 88 -16.05 1.10 10.20
CA THR A 88 -15.47 2.45 10.22
C THR A 88 -14.02 2.44 9.76
N VAL A 89 -13.22 1.45 10.18
CA VAL A 89 -11.84 1.34 9.70
C VAL A 89 -11.77 1.00 8.21
N LEU A 90 -12.64 0.11 7.73
CA LEU A 90 -12.72 -0.20 6.31
C LEU A 90 -13.11 1.04 5.48
N ASP A 91 -14.08 1.83 5.95
CA ASP A 91 -14.45 3.10 5.32
C ASP A 91 -13.29 4.11 5.33
N LEU A 92 -12.53 4.21 6.42
CA LEU A 92 -11.33 5.05 6.50
C LEU A 92 -10.23 4.62 5.52
N ILE A 93 -10.03 3.31 5.35
CA ILE A 93 -9.09 2.76 4.38
C ILE A 93 -9.55 3.10 2.96
N ASN A 94 -10.83 2.87 2.64
CA ASN A 94 -11.39 3.13 1.32
C ASN A 94 -11.40 4.62 0.94
N LYS A 95 -11.50 5.51 1.93
CA LYS A 95 -11.43 6.97 1.74
C LYS A 95 -10.01 7.52 1.69
N SER A 96 -9.01 6.71 2.01
CA SER A 96 -7.63 7.17 1.95
C SER A 96 -7.13 7.24 0.50
N ASP A 97 -6.20 8.14 0.19
CA ASP A 97 -5.52 8.24 -1.12
C ASP A 97 -4.60 7.03 -1.42
N MET A 98 -4.84 5.90 -0.77
CA MET A 98 -4.09 4.65 -0.91
C MET A 98 -4.69 3.72 -1.96
N THR A 99 -5.90 4.00 -2.43
CA THR A 99 -6.55 3.19 -3.46
C THR A 99 -5.76 3.28 -4.76
N LEU A 100 -5.41 2.12 -5.31
CA LEU A 100 -4.67 2.01 -6.56
C LEU A 100 -5.68 1.82 -7.69
N THR A 101 -5.49 2.55 -8.78
CA THR A 101 -6.21 2.31 -10.03
C THR A 101 -5.30 1.54 -10.98
N GLU A 102 -5.83 0.48 -11.57
CA GLU A 102 -5.10 -0.34 -12.54
C GLU A 102 -4.55 0.52 -13.68
N ALA A 103 -3.29 0.27 -14.04
CA ALA A 103 -2.53 0.96 -15.10
C ALA A 103 -2.26 2.46 -14.87
N GLU A 104 -2.72 3.04 -13.75
CA GLU A 104 -2.44 4.45 -13.47
C GLU A 104 -1.01 4.62 -12.95
N PHE A 105 -0.29 5.61 -13.49
CA PHE A 105 1.00 6.04 -12.97
C PHE A 105 0.84 7.20 -11.99
N ARG A 106 1.22 6.98 -10.73
CA ARG A 106 1.04 7.93 -9.62
C ARG A 106 2.15 8.97 -9.50
N PHE A 107 2.51 9.63 -10.60
CA PHE A 107 3.65 10.58 -10.61
C PHE A 107 3.46 11.76 -9.64
N ASN A 108 2.23 12.24 -9.46
CA ASN A 108 1.95 13.34 -8.51
C ASN A 108 2.33 12.98 -7.07
N SER A 109 2.19 11.70 -6.69
CA SER A 109 2.57 11.23 -5.36
C SER A 109 4.08 11.22 -5.12
N LEU A 110 4.91 11.37 -6.16
CA LEU A 110 6.36 11.41 -6.01
C LEU A 110 6.88 12.72 -5.42
N GLN A 111 6.08 13.79 -5.41
CA GLN A 111 6.44 15.08 -4.79
C GLN A 111 6.76 14.96 -3.28
N GLN A 112 6.30 13.90 -2.62
CA GLN A 112 6.64 13.61 -1.23
C GLN A 112 8.13 13.30 -1.02
N PHE A 113 8.86 12.93 -2.08
CA PHE A 113 10.28 12.58 -2.00
C PHE A 113 11.16 13.80 -2.27
N GLN A 114 11.64 14.41 -1.19
CA GLN A 114 12.40 15.67 -1.20
C GLN A 114 13.74 15.63 -1.97
N SER A 115 14.33 14.45 -2.21
CA SER A 115 15.62 14.37 -2.87
C SER A 115 15.57 14.71 -4.35
N GLY A 116 14.40 14.65 -4.99
CA GLY A 116 14.29 14.82 -6.44
C GLY A 116 15.12 13.81 -7.24
N PHE A 117 15.64 12.74 -6.63
CA PHE A 117 16.39 11.66 -7.30
C PHE A 117 15.89 10.29 -6.86
N GLY A 118 15.77 9.36 -7.81
CA GLY A 118 15.37 7.98 -7.54
C GLY A 118 15.69 6.98 -8.64
N PHE A 119 15.54 5.70 -8.32
CA PHE A 119 15.57 4.58 -9.26
C PHE A 119 14.16 4.06 -9.53
N CYS A 120 13.94 3.55 -10.74
CA CYS A 120 12.74 2.79 -11.07
C CYS A 120 13.07 1.31 -11.28
N SER A 121 12.18 0.46 -10.81
CA SER A 121 12.27 -0.99 -10.99
C SER A 121 10.97 -1.49 -11.60
N GLU A 122 11.09 -2.27 -12.66
CA GLU A 122 9.98 -2.96 -13.30
C GLU A 122 10.17 -4.46 -13.16
N ASP A 123 9.17 -5.16 -12.63
CA ASP A 123 9.17 -6.61 -12.59
C ASP A 123 7.75 -7.17 -12.72
N THR A 124 7.65 -8.43 -13.13
CA THR A 124 6.37 -9.12 -13.33
C THR A 124 6.23 -10.27 -12.35
N THR A 125 5.10 -10.33 -11.65
CA THR A 125 4.79 -11.40 -10.69
C THR A 125 3.55 -12.19 -11.11
N GLY A 126 3.52 -13.48 -10.80
CA GLY A 126 2.32 -14.30 -10.99
C GLY A 126 1.21 -13.91 -10.01
N VAL A 127 -0.04 -13.94 -10.50
CA VAL A 127 -1.25 -13.71 -9.72
C VAL A 127 -2.31 -14.75 -10.05
N ILE A 128 -3.27 -14.95 -9.13
CA ILE A 128 -4.43 -15.78 -9.42
C ILE A 128 -5.36 -14.95 -10.31
N PRO A 129 -5.69 -15.41 -11.54
CA PRO A 129 -6.56 -14.66 -12.43
C PRO A 129 -7.92 -14.42 -11.79
N LYS A 130 -8.29 -13.15 -11.63
CA LYS A 130 -9.56 -12.74 -11.08
C LYS A 130 -9.98 -11.44 -11.73
N VAL A 131 -11.20 -11.43 -12.25
CA VAL A 131 -11.84 -10.24 -12.81
C VAL A 131 -12.83 -9.71 -11.79
N GLU A 132 -12.73 -8.42 -11.49
CA GLU A 132 -13.66 -7.72 -10.61
C GLU A 132 -14.21 -6.49 -11.32
N TYR A 133 -15.46 -6.14 -11.00
CA TYR A 133 -16.06 -4.90 -11.47
C TYR A 133 -15.85 -3.81 -10.43
N ASP A 134 -15.27 -2.69 -10.87
CA ASP A 134 -15.11 -1.47 -10.08
C ASP A 134 -16.24 -0.49 -10.44
N SER A 135 -17.19 -0.36 -9.52
CA SER A 135 -18.34 0.54 -9.65
C SER A 135 -17.96 2.01 -9.62
N SER A 136 -16.80 2.38 -9.08
CA SER A 136 -16.35 3.77 -9.02
C SER A 136 -15.89 4.30 -10.37
N THR A 137 -15.36 3.42 -11.21
CA THR A 137 -14.83 3.75 -12.55
C THR A 137 -15.68 3.20 -13.69
N ASN A 138 -16.76 2.48 -13.35
CA ASN A 138 -17.58 1.72 -14.29
C ASN A 138 -16.75 0.82 -15.21
N SER A 139 -15.74 0.13 -14.64
CA SER A 139 -14.80 -0.67 -15.43
C SER A 139 -14.46 -2.00 -14.79
N PHE A 140 -14.01 -2.95 -15.60
CA PHE A 140 -13.46 -4.22 -15.12
C PHE A 140 -11.96 -4.12 -14.88
N ILE A 141 -11.54 -4.71 -13.77
CA ILE A 141 -10.14 -4.83 -13.35
C ILE A 141 -9.75 -6.30 -13.40
N GLY A 142 -8.51 -6.58 -13.81
CA GLY A 142 -7.92 -7.93 -13.78
C GLY A 142 -7.97 -8.70 -15.09
N PHE A 143 -8.39 -8.05 -16.18
CA PHE A 143 -8.07 -8.51 -17.54
C PHE A 143 -6.64 -8.12 -17.91
N THR A 144 -6.06 -8.77 -18.93
CA THR A 144 -4.79 -8.33 -19.52
C THR A 144 -4.95 -6.89 -20.03
N THR A 145 -4.19 -5.96 -19.46
CA THR A 145 -4.31 -4.54 -19.81
C THR A 145 -3.73 -4.29 -21.20
N PRO A 146 -4.48 -3.65 -22.12
CA PRO A 146 -3.94 -3.28 -23.42
C PRO A 146 -2.81 -2.25 -23.29
N ILE A 147 -1.76 -2.46 -24.09
CA ILE A 147 -0.58 -1.61 -24.11
C ILE A 147 -0.49 -0.94 -25.48
N VAL A 148 -0.42 0.40 -25.50
CA VAL A 148 -0.25 1.21 -26.72
C VAL A 148 1.05 1.98 -26.61
N ASP A 149 1.96 1.75 -27.56
CA ASP A 149 3.32 2.31 -27.56
C ASP A 149 4.06 2.12 -26.22
N GLY A 150 3.93 0.93 -25.63
CA GLY A 150 4.53 0.60 -24.35
C GLY A 150 3.76 1.10 -23.12
N ILE A 151 2.75 1.95 -23.28
CA ILE A 151 2.00 2.55 -22.18
C ILE A 151 0.70 1.77 -21.95
N PRO A 152 0.42 1.30 -20.71
CA PRO A 152 -0.82 0.61 -20.40
C PRO A 152 -2.01 1.59 -20.40
N LEU A 153 -3.16 1.15 -20.90
CA LEU A 153 -4.38 1.97 -20.93
C LEU A 153 -5.18 1.83 -19.63
N THR A 154 -5.38 2.95 -18.94
CA THR A 154 -6.23 3.01 -17.74
C THR A 154 -7.70 2.88 -18.10
N LYS A 155 -8.46 2.14 -17.28
CA LYS A 155 -9.94 2.05 -17.38
C LYS A 155 -10.41 1.63 -18.78
N HIS A 156 -9.67 0.75 -19.44
CA HIS A 156 -9.97 0.35 -20.81
C HIS A 156 -11.28 -0.45 -20.91
N TYR A 157 -11.53 -1.33 -19.95
CA TYR A 157 -12.67 -2.26 -19.95
C TYR A 157 -13.92 -1.64 -19.33
N GLN A 158 -14.41 -0.55 -19.90
CA GLN A 158 -15.69 0.05 -19.51
C GLN A 158 -16.87 -0.68 -20.17
N ALA A 159 -17.97 -0.77 -19.43
CA ALA A 159 -19.20 -1.37 -19.93
C ALA A 159 -20.40 -0.56 -19.41
N ASP A 160 -21.15 0.04 -20.33
CA ASP A 160 -22.35 0.81 -19.98
C ASP A 160 -23.61 -0.06 -20.03
N THR A 161 -23.54 -1.21 -20.71
CA THR A 161 -24.64 -2.17 -20.84
C THR A 161 -24.21 -3.60 -20.49
N PHE A 162 -25.20 -4.47 -20.25
CA PHE A 162 -24.96 -5.89 -20.05
C PHE A 162 -24.37 -6.58 -21.29
N ASP A 163 -24.72 -6.09 -22.49
CA ASP A 163 -24.17 -6.64 -23.73
C ASP A 163 -22.69 -6.26 -23.89
N ASP A 164 -22.31 -5.03 -23.54
CA ASP A 164 -20.89 -4.62 -23.47
C ASP A 164 -20.12 -5.50 -22.49
N PHE A 165 -20.70 -5.74 -21.30
CA PHE A 165 -20.13 -6.67 -20.33
C PHE A 165 -19.89 -8.05 -20.94
N LYS A 166 -20.90 -8.61 -21.60
CA LYS A 166 -20.80 -9.94 -22.20
C LYS A 166 -19.74 -9.99 -23.28
N ILE A 167 -19.58 -8.93 -24.07
CA ILE A 167 -18.52 -8.82 -25.07
C ILE A 167 -17.16 -8.79 -24.35
N VAL A 168 -16.95 -7.83 -23.45
CA VAL A 168 -15.69 -7.66 -22.71
C VAL A 168 -15.26 -8.96 -22.02
N TYR A 169 -16.18 -9.62 -21.32
CA TYR A 169 -15.88 -10.84 -20.56
C TYR A 169 -15.52 -12.04 -21.45
N ASN A 170 -16.17 -12.20 -22.60
CA ASN A 170 -15.93 -13.35 -23.47
C ASN A 170 -14.75 -13.16 -24.43
N THR A 171 -14.32 -11.91 -24.68
CA THR A 171 -13.23 -11.62 -25.62
C THR A 171 -11.88 -11.40 -24.96
N ASN A 172 -11.84 -11.10 -23.67
CA ASN A 172 -10.61 -10.74 -22.97
C ASN A 172 -10.19 -11.82 -21.97
N GLU A 173 -8.88 -12.03 -21.89
CA GLU A 173 -8.30 -12.99 -20.96
C GLU A 173 -8.02 -12.35 -19.61
N ALA A 174 -8.33 -13.08 -18.53
CA ALA A 174 -7.96 -12.68 -17.18
C ALA A 174 -6.44 -12.73 -17.03
N ALA A 175 -5.85 -11.66 -16.49
CA ALA A 175 -4.41 -11.56 -16.32
C ALA A 175 -3.92 -12.58 -15.29
N SER A 176 -2.95 -13.40 -15.68
CA SER A 176 -2.22 -14.31 -14.78
C SER A 176 -0.92 -13.71 -14.26
N LEU A 177 -0.53 -12.56 -14.79
CA LEU A 177 0.68 -11.84 -14.43
C LEU A 177 0.33 -10.38 -14.11
N LEU A 178 1.02 -9.81 -13.13
CA LEU A 178 0.93 -8.42 -12.75
C LEU A 178 2.29 -7.77 -12.99
N ASN A 179 2.33 -6.78 -13.89
CA ASN A 179 3.52 -5.94 -14.04
C ASN A 179 3.51 -4.83 -13.00
N VAL A 180 4.63 -4.63 -12.32
CA VAL A 180 4.74 -3.74 -11.16
C VAL A 180 5.89 -2.77 -11.38
N HIS A 181 5.60 -1.48 -11.23
CA HIS A 181 6.56 -0.38 -11.33
C HIS A 181 6.80 0.21 -9.94
N MET A 182 8.00 0.07 -9.43
CA MET A 182 8.42 0.61 -8.14
C MET A 182 9.35 1.80 -8.34
N PHE A 183 9.17 2.85 -7.53
CA PHE A 183 10.10 3.96 -7.41
C PHE A 183 10.81 3.90 -6.05
N GLN A 184 12.12 4.02 -6.07
CA GLN A 184 12.95 4.06 -4.86
C GLN A 184 13.71 5.39 -4.83
N SER A 185 13.33 6.28 -3.92
CA SER A 185 14.09 7.51 -3.70
C SER A 185 15.48 7.18 -3.18
N ILE A 186 16.47 7.98 -3.58
CA ILE A 186 17.86 7.89 -3.11
C ILE A 186 18.11 8.87 -1.95
N SER A 187 17.06 9.55 -1.45
CA SER A 187 17.22 10.54 -0.38
C SER A 187 17.92 9.95 0.84
N THR A 188 19.10 10.48 1.13
CA THR A 188 19.90 10.18 2.32
C THR A 188 19.85 11.32 3.34
N LYS A 189 18.91 12.26 3.23
CA LYS A 189 18.84 13.40 4.16
C LYS A 189 18.63 12.93 5.60
N ASP A 190 19.76 12.97 6.30
CA ASP A 190 20.03 13.11 7.74
C ASP A 190 19.65 12.00 8.72
N ASP A 191 19.08 10.88 8.28
CA ASP A 191 18.85 9.73 9.17
C ASP A 191 19.23 8.39 8.51
N PRO A 192 20.35 7.75 8.91
CA PRO A 192 20.74 6.43 8.41
C PRO A 192 19.75 5.31 8.79
N THR A 193 18.77 5.60 9.65
CA THR A 193 17.70 4.66 10.02
C THR A 193 16.41 4.88 9.23
N ASN A 194 16.30 5.97 8.47
CA ASN A 194 15.10 6.31 7.70
C ASN A 194 15.35 6.15 6.20
N PHE A 195 15.50 4.91 5.77
CA PHE A 195 15.54 4.59 4.35
C PHE A 195 14.20 4.99 3.70
N PRO A 196 14.23 5.77 2.60
CA PRO A 196 13.01 6.07 1.87
C PRO A 196 12.32 4.76 1.47
N LYS A 197 11.03 4.66 1.75
CA LYS A 197 10.27 3.45 1.46
C LYS A 197 10.05 3.34 -0.06
N PRO A 198 10.17 2.14 -0.65
CA PRO A 198 9.75 1.90 -2.02
C PRO A 198 8.30 2.36 -2.21
N PHE A 199 8.05 3.03 -3.33
CA PHE A 199 6.74 3.54 -3.69
C PHE A 199 6.22 2.80 -4.91
N LEU A 200 5.02 2.24 -4.82
CA LEU A 200 4.36 1.62 -5.96
C LEU A 200 3.86 2.72 -6.90
N LEU A 201 4.51 2.83 -8.05
CA LEU A 201 4.22 3.86 -9.05
C LEU A 201 3.03 3.46 -9.94
N SER A 202 2.99 2.20 -10.39
CA SER A 202 1.89 1.64 -11.18
C SER A 202 1.89 0.12 -11.10
N ALA A 203 0.71 -0.49 -11.28
CA ALA A 203 0.56 -1.93 -11.45
C ALA A 203 -0.60 -2.24 -12.41
N TYR A 204 -0.45 -3.27 -13.24
CA TYR A 204 -1.47 -3.68 -14.21
C TYR A 204 -1.28 -5.12 -14.69
N GLY A 205 -2.39 -5.76 -15.07
CA GLY A 205 -2.39 -7.12 -15.61
C GLY A 205 -1.70 -7.21 -16.96
N VAL A 206 -0.90 -8.25 -17.19
CA VAL A 206 -0.19 -8.51 -18.45
C VAL A 206 -0.22 -9.99 -18.83
N ASP A 207 0.12 -10.28 -20.09
CA ASP A 207 0.28 -11.63 -20.67
C ASP A 207 1.72 -11.89 -21.16
N ASN A 208 2.68 -11.01 -20.81
CA ASN A 208 4.07 -11.04 -21.27
C ASN A 208 4.29 -10.99 -22.80
N THR A 209 3.32 -10.50 -23.57
CA THR A 209 3.45 -10.39 -25.03
C THR A 209 4.17 -9.12 -25.51
N PHE A 210 4.43 -8.16 -24.61
CA PHE A 210 5.05 -6.89 -24.97
C PHE A 210 6.55 -7.01 -25.29
N THR A 211 7.04 -6.16 -26.19
CA THR A 211 8.40 -6.22 -26.74
C THR A 211 9.41 -5.41 -25.92
N ALA A 212 10.70 -5.57 -26.21
CA ALA A 212 11.74 -4.70 -25.66
C ALA A 212 11.54 -3.21 -26.02
N ILE A 213 10.95 -2.93 -27.19
CA ILE A 213 10.65 -1.56 -27.63
C ILE A 213 9.55 -0.95 -26.74
N ASP A 214 8.53 -1.74 -26.40
CA ASP A 214 7.45 -1.31 -25.51
C ASP A 214 7.98 -0.93 -24.12
N ILE A 215 8.93 -1.70 -23.59
CA ILE A 215 9.59 -1.39 -22.32
C ILE A 215 10.36 -0.07 -22.41
N LEU A 216 11.17 0.10 -23.44
CA LEU A 216 11.96 1.33 -23.61
C LEU A 216 11.08 2.57 -23.73
N ARG A 217 9.99 2.49 -24.51
CA ARG A 217 9.01 3.58 -24.63
C ARG A 217 8.37 3.91 -23.29
N ARG A 218 8.02 2.90 -22.51
CA ARG A 218 7.47 3.06 -21.17
C ARG A 218 8.46 3.71 -20.21
N TRP A 219 9.72 3.29 -20.24
CA TRP A 219 10.76 3.90 -19.40
C TRP A 219 11.01 5.35 -19.78
N MET A 220 10.99 5.69 -21.07
CA MET A 220 11.06 7.08 -21.52
C MET A 220 9.87 7.90 -21.02
N TYR A 221 8.64 7.36 -21.13
CA TYR A 221 7.44 8.00 -20.58
C TYR A 221 7.54 8.23 -19.06
N ILE A 222 7.99 7.23 -18.31
CA ILE A 222 8.20 7.33 -16.85
C ILE A 222 9.27 8.37 -16.54
N PHE A 223 10.37 8.40 -17.29
CA PHE A 223 11.46 9.35 -17.14
C PHE A 223 10.99 10.79 -17.35
N GLU A 224 10.34 11.07 -18.48
CA GLU A 224 9.83 12.40 -18.81
C GLU A 224 8.77 12.87 -17.81
N SER A 225 7.81 11.99 -17.48
CA SER A 225 6.77 12.30 -16.50
C SER A 225 7.31 12.59 -15.11
N CYS A 226 8.38 11.90 -14.68
CA CYS A 226 9.05 12.20 -13.42
C CYS A 226 9.80 13.53 -13.49
N LEU A 227 10.50 13.79 -14.60
CA LEU A 227 11.24 15.03 -14.81
C LEU A 227 10.34 16.25 -14.73
N ASP A 228 9.14 16.19 -15.33
CA ASP A 228 8.11 17.23 -15.26
C ASP A 228 7.62 17.50 -13.83
N LYS A 229 7.74 16.53 -12.93
CA LYS A 229 7.40 16.64 -11.50
C LYS A 229 8.61 17.00 -10.63
N GLY A 230 9.76 17.33 -11.23
CA GLY A 230 10.99 17.68 -10.53
C GLY A 230 11.73 16.47 -9.95
N VAL A 231 11.43 15.26 -10.42
CA VAL A 231 12.06 14.01 -9.99
C VAL A 231 12.95 13.47 -11.11
N ARG A 232 14.24 13.32 -10.83
CA ARG A 232 15.25 12.79 -11.75
C ARG A 232 15.46 11.31 -11.51
N ILE A 233 15.15 10.51 -12.53
CA ILE A 233 15.47 9.08 -12.51
C ILE A 233 16.93 8.90 -12.89
N VAL A 234 17.71 8.21 -12.05
CA VAL A 234 19.13 7.93 -12.32
C VAL A 234 19.36 6.57 -12.98
N GLY A 235 18.35 5.70 -12.95
CA GLY A 235 18.41 4.40 -13.59
C GLY A 235 17.12 3.60 -13.49
N PHE A 236 17.01 2.66 -14.42
CA PHE A 236 15.97 1.64 -14.44
C PHE A 236 16.59 0.27 -14.15
N SER A 237 15.80 -0.61 -13.57
CA SER A 237 16.19 -2.00 -13.29
C SER A 237 15.03 -2.92 -13.62
N THR A 238 15.35 -4.14 -14.06
CA THR A 238 14.32 -5.10 -14.43
C THR A 238 14.77 -6.55 -14.29
N GLY A 239 13.81 -7.46 -14.18
CA GLY A 239 14.03 -8.89 -13.99
C GLY A 239 14.67 -9.61 -15.20
N LYS A 240 15.05 -10.88 -15.01
CA LYS A 240 15.71 -11.72 -16.02
C LYS A 240 14.81 -12.16 -17.20
N PHE A 241 13.53 -11.82 -17.18
CA PHE A 241 12.55 -12.35 -18.14
C PHE A 241 12.64 -11.71 -19.53
N TYR A 242 13.47 -10.70 -19.72
CA TYR A 242 13.69 -10.11 -21.04
C TYR A 242 14.81 -10.87 -21.77
N PRO A 243 14.53 -11.47 -22.94
CA PRO A 243 15.56 -12.17 -23.70
C PRO A 243 16.67 -11.19 -24.09
N SER A 244 17.84 -11.39 -23.46
CA SER A 244 19.21 -11.11 -23.92
C SER A 244 19.60 -9.70 -24.42
N TYR A 245 18.69 -8.75 -24.63
CA TYR A 245 18.96 -7.52 -25.39
C TYR A 245 18.92 -6.23 -24.57
N VAL A 246 18.54 -6.27 -23.30
CA VAL A 246 18.59 -5.09 -22.42
C VAL A 246 19.53 -5.34 -21.23
N SER A 247 20.73 -5.83 -21.52
CA SER A 247 21.87 -5.46 -20.68
C SER A 247 22.32 -4.07 -21.11
N LEU A 248 21.50 -3.06 -20.78
CA LEU A 248 21.98 -1.68 -20.71
C LEU A 248 22.93 -1.61 -19.52
N LYS A 249 24.16 -2.09 -19.72
CA LYS A 249 25.32 -1.65 -18.94
C LYS A 249 25.30 -0.13 -19.02
N TYR A 250 24.84 0.51 -17.95
CA TYR A 250 24.86 1.96 -17.76
C TYR A 250 24.28 2.74 -18.94
N ALA A 251 22.96 2.96 -18.95
CA ALA A 251 22.43 4.15 -19.59
C ALA A 251 22.86 5.38 -18.75
N SER A 252 24.15 5.74 -18.83
CA SER A 252 24.63 7.06 -18.49
C SER A 252 24.13 8.04 -19.55
N ILE A 253 22.84 8.35 -19.52
CA ILE A 253 22.33 9.57 -20.16
C ILE A 253 22.53 10.68 -19.12
N VAL A 254 23.79 11.06 -18.95
CA VAL A 254 24.20 12.24 -18.18
C VAL A 254 24.89 13.18 -19.15
N ASN A 255 24.21 14.28 -19.46
CA ASN A 255 24.73 15.55 -19.95
C ASN A 255 25.55 15.55 -21.26
N ARG A 256 24.84 15.71 -22.38
CA ARG A 256 25.33 16.52 -23.52
C ARG A 256 24.22 17.42 -24.04
N CYS A 257 23.91 18.46 -23.28
CA CYS A 257 23.32 19.71 -23.75
C CYS A 257 23.63 20.77 -22.68
N GLY A 258 24.88 21.20 -22.69
CA GLY A 258 25.39 22.45 -22.13
C GLY A 258 26.30 23.04 -23.18
#